data_AF-J2TKU5-F1
#
_entry.id   AF-J2TKU5-F1
#
_cell.length_a   1.000
_cell.length_b   1.000
_cell.length_c   1.000
_cell.angle_alpha   90.00
_cell.angle_beta   90.00
_cell.angle_gamma   90.00
#
_symmetry.space_group_name_H-M   'P 1'
#
loop_
_entity.id
_entity.type
_entity.pdbx_description
1 polymer ?
#
loop_
_entity_poly.entity_id
_entity_poly.type
_entity_poly.pdbx_seq_one_letter_code
_entity_poly.pdbx_strand_id
1 'polypeptide(L)'
;MWSCVLPLFHCGQHTVLMSALAVGGALVVLRGFDPGAVLAAIERHRITVMVGLPMMYGALLAQPQRAARDLSSLRLCVYAMAPMSRTQLLRLLDGFCPNFALVSGQTEMYPGATIFEVQEQRKRFGSYWGVGTLVNEVAVMGDEGDLLGPEQVGEIVFRGPNVMLDYYKDPEATANAQRFGWHHSGDLGKFDADGQLVFLDRPKDMVKSGGENVPSIKVEEVLLRG
;
A
#
# COMPACT_ATOMS: atom_id res chain seq x y z
N MET A 1 4.48 -18.08 -10.44
CA MET A 1 5.69 -17.22 -10.50
C MET A 1 5.32 -15.81 -10.04
N TRP A 2 6.17 -15.13 -9.27
CA TRP A 2 5.91 -13.80 -8.70
C TRP A 2 6.98 -12.82 -9.21
N SER A 3 6.67 -11.53 -9.31
CA SER A 3 7.66 -10.52 -9.73
C SER A 3 8.57 -10.10 -8.57
N CYS A 4 9.86 -9.91 -8.86
CA CYS A 4 10.79 -9.20 -8.00
C CYS A 4 11.42 -8.04 -8.79
N VAL A 5 10.76 -6.88 -8.70
CA VAL A 5 11.07 -5.65 -9.46
C VAL A 5 11.43 -4.46 -8.57
N LEU A 6 11.20 -4.58 -7.26
CA LEU A 6 11.59 -3.61 -6.25
C LEU A 6 12.90 -4.06 -5.56
N PRO A 7 13.62 -3.17 -4.85
CA PRO A 7 14.87 -3.54 -4.21
C PRO A 7 14.68 -4.51 -3.03
N LEU A 8 15.48 -5.58 -2.99
CA LEU A 8 15.40 -6.63 -1.95
C LEU A 8 15.86 -6.18 -0.56
N PHE A 9 16.62 -5.09 -0.46
CA PHE A 9 16.99 -4.51 0.83
C PHE A 9 15.81 -3.82 1.53
N HIS A 10 14.73 -3.54 0.80
CA HIS A 10 13.53 -2.92 1.36
C HIS A 10 12.51 -4.00 1.75
N CYS A 11 11.91 -3.86 2.94
CA CYS A 11 10.95 -4.81 3.52
C CYS A 11 9.77 -5.15 2.58
N GLY A 12 9.35 -4.19 1.74
CA GLY A 12 8.29 -4.38 0.74
C GLY A 12 8.55 -5.54 -0.23
N GLN A 13 9.68 -5.53 -0.95
CA GLN A 13 10.00 -6.65 -1.85
C GLN A 13 10.40 -7.90 -1.08
N HIS A 14 11.10 -7.72 0.05
CA HIS A 14 11.57 -8.84 0.86
C HIS A 14 10.41 -9.67 1.41
N THR A 15 9.31 -9.04 1.82
CA THR A 15 8.10 -9.76 2.28
C THR A 15 7.43 -10.53 1.14
N VAL A 16 7.40 -9.96 -0.07
CA VAL A 16 6.89 -10.66 -1.26
C VAL A 16 7.75 -11.89 -1.61
N LEU A 17 9.08 -11.76 -1.48
CA LEU A 17 10.03 -12.88 -1.62
C LEU A 17 9.71 -13.99 -0.60
N MET A 18 9.64 -13.65 0.68
CA MET A 18 9.39 -14.63 1.74
C MET A 18 8.02 -15.30 1.60
N SER A 19 6.96 -14.53 1.28
CA SER A 19 5.62 -15.05 1.04
C SER A 19 5.57 -16.02 -0.14
N ALA A 20 6.24 -15.70 -1.24
CA ALA A 20 6.30 -16.59 -2.39
C ALA A 20 7.02 -17.91 -2.03
N LEU A 21 8.16 -17.86 -1.34
CA LEU A 21 8.90 -19.05 -0.94
C LEU A 21 8.12 -19.92 0.07
N ALA A 22 7.43 -19.29 1.02
CA ALA A 22 6.65 -19.98 2.05
C ALA A 22 5.51 -20.85 1.48
N VAL A 23 4.98 -20.50 0.30
CA VAL A 23 3.93 -21.25 -0.39
C VAL A 23 4.46 -22.12 -1.55
N GLY A 24 5.78 -22.34 -1.63
CA GLY A 24 6.41 -23.11 -2.72
C GLY A 24 6.41 -22.39 -4.07
N GLY A 25 6.21 -21.08 -4.07
CA GLY A 25 6.32 -20.22 -5.24
C GLY A 25 7.78 -19.91 -5.61
N ALA A 26 7.94 -19.28 -6.76
CA ALA A 26 9.23 -18.82 -7.26
C ALA A 26 9.10 -17.38 -7.79
N LEU A 27 10.21 -16.64 -7.76
CA LEU A 27 10.29 -15.24 -8.20
C LEU A 27 11.11 -15.09 -9.47
N VAL A 28 10.68 -14.17 -10.32
CA VAL A 28 11.52 -13.63 -11.39
C VAL A 28 12.20 -12.38 -10.85
N VAL A 29 13.51 -12.45 -10.62
CA VAL A 29 14.33 -11.33 -10.15
C VAL A 29 14.83 -10.54 -11.35
N LEU A 30 14.48 -9.25 -11.39
CA LEU A 30 15.00 -8.30 -12.36
C LEU A 30 16.04 -7.41 -11.69
N ARG A 31 17.08 -6.99 -12.44
CA ARG A 31 18.13 -6.10 -11.92
C ARG A 31 17.60 -4.71 -11.53
N GLY A 32 16.49 -4.31 -12.12
CA GLY A 32 15.82 -3.04 -11.88
C GLY A 32 14.52 -2.99 -12.67
N PHE A 33 13.79 -1.89 -12.51
CA PHE A 33 12.57 -1.67 -13.26
C PHE A 33 12.88 -1.15 -14.66
N ASP A 34 12.61 -1.98 -15.66
CA ASP A 34 12.44 -1.58 -17.05
C ASP A 34 11.07 -2.10 -17.53
N PRO A 35 10.14 -1.24 -17.97
CA PRO A 35 8.79 -1.69 -18.30
C PRO A 35 8.76 -2.73 -19.43
N GLY A 36 9.64 -2.62 -20.42
CA GLY A 36 9.73 -3.57 -21.53
C GLY A 36 10.20 -4.95 -21.09
N ALA A 37 11.21 -5.00 -20.23
CA ALA A 37 11.74 -6.22 -19.64
C ALA A 37 10.75 -6.86 -18.66
N VAL A 38 10.03 -6.07 -17.87
CA VAL A 38 8.97 -6.55 -16.99
C VAL A 38 7.85 -7.20 -17.80
N LEU A 39 7.35 -6.53 -18.85
CA LEU A 39 6.33 -7.12 -19.72
C LEU A 39 6.82 -8.42 -20.37
N ALA A 40 8.11 -8.49 -20.76
CA ALA A 40 8.68 -9.69 -21.39
C ALA A 40 8.77 -10.83 -20.38
N ALA A 41 9.15 -10.50 -19.15
CA ALA A 41 9.23 -11.44 -18.05
C ALA A 41 7.85 -11.99 -17.68
N ILE A 42 6.80 -11.15 -17.67
CA ILE A 42 5.42 -11.59 -17.41
C ILE A 42 5.01 -12.67 -18.41
N GLU A 43 5.15 -12.39 -19.70
CA GLU A 43 4.79 -13.32 -20.78
C GLU A 43 5.65 -14.60 -20.74
N ARG A 44 6.98 -14.45 -20.73
CA ARG A 44 7.93 -15.57 -20.78
C ARG A 44 7.82 -16.52 -19.59
N HIS A 45 7.70 -15.97 -18.39
CA HIS A 45 7.70 -16.75 -17.15
C HIS A 45 6.30 -16.98 -16.58
N ARG A 46 5.26 -16.52 -17.29
CA ARG A 46 3.86 -16.59 -16.86
C ARG A 46 3.69 -16.09 -15.43
N ILE A 47 4.17 -14.87 -15.16
CA ILE A 47 4.07 -14.26 -13.82
C ILE A 47 2.60 -14.14 -13.43
N THR A 48 2.29 -14.59 -12.22
CA THR A 48 0.92 -14.62 -11.67
C THR A 48 0.67 -13.49 -10.69
N VAL A 49 1.67 -13.11 -9.89
CA VAL A 49 1.56 -12.01 -8.93
C VAL A 49 2.60 -10.96 -9.27
N MET A 50 2.16 -9.71 -9.41
CA MET A 50 3.06 -8.58 -9.58
C MET A 50 2.88 -7.58 -8.44
N VAL A 51 3.99 -7.08 -7.90
CA VAL A 51 3.99 -5.97 -6.94
C VAL A 51 4.77 -4.81 -7.56
N GLY A 52 4.22 -3.60 -7.50
CA GLY A 52 4.85 -2.42 -8.08
C GLY A 52 4.27 -1.12 -7.54
N LEU A 53 4.86 0.01 -7.91
CA LEU A 53 4.36 1.33 -7.51
C LEU A 53 3.39 1.88 -8.56
N PRO A 54 2.48 2.82 -8.21
CA PRO A 54 1.62 3.50 -9.19
C PRO A 54 2.37 3.98 -10.44
N MET A 55 3.51 4.63 -10.24
CA MET A 55 4.39 5.12 -11.31
C MET A 55 4.82 4.00 -12.28
N MET A 56 5.16 2.82 -11.73
CA MET A 56 5.61 1.66 -12.50
C MET A 56 4.46 1.10 -13.35
N TYR A 57 3.27 0.98 -12.78
CA TYR A 57 2.08 0.56 -13.52
C TYR A 57 1.70 1.56 -14.62
N GLY A 58 1.85 2.87 -14.36
CA GLY A 58 1.69 3.90 -15.38
C GLY A 58 2.67 3.73 -16.55
N ALA A 59 3.95 3.50 -16.24
CA ALA A 59 4.98 3.24 -17.24
C ALA A 59 4.73 1.95 -18.04
N LEU A 60 4.19 0.90 -17.41
CA LEU A 60 3.77 -0.33 -18.09
C LEU A 60 2.59 -0.11 -19.03
N LEU A 61 1.58 0.65 -18.61
CA LEU A 61 0.46 1.02 -19.47
C LEU A 61 0.88 1.84 -20.69
N ALA A 62 1.90 2.68 -20.54
CA ALA A 62 2.41 3.54 -21.60
C ALA A 62 3.29 2.80 -22.63
N GLN A 63 3.65 1.53 -22.41
CA GLN A 63 4.51 0.79 -23.33
C GLN A 63 3.82 0.53 -24.69
N PRO A 64 4.40 0.97 -25.82
CA PRO A 64 3.80 0.80 -27.14
C PRO A 64 3.53 -0.66 -27.51
N GLN A 65 4.43 -1.56 -27.12
CA GLN A 65 4.33 -3.00 -27.44
C GLN A 65 3.46 -3.79 -26.45
N ARG A 66 2.85 -3.14 -25.46
CA ARG A 66 2.05 -3.82 -24.43
C ARG A 66 0.90 -4.62 -25.02
N ALA A 67 0.19 -4.05 -25.99
CA ALA A 67 -0.98 -4.68 -26.61
C ALA A 67 -0.65 -5.96 -27.39
N ALA A 68 0.62 -6.16 -27.76
CA ALA A 68 1.08 -7.33 -28.50
C ALA A 68 1.52 -8.50 -27.58
N ARG A 69 1.49 -8.32 -26.26
CA ARG A 69 2.02 -9.30 -25.29
C ARG A 69 0.92 -10.03 -24.55
N ASP A 70 1.12 -11.33 -24.31
CA ASP A 70 0.23 -12.12 -23.46
C ASP A 70 0.50 -11.82 -21.97
N LEU A 71 -0.41 -11.07 -21.35
CA LEU A 71 -0.40 -10.78 -19.91
C LEU A 71 -1.43 -11.60 -19.13
N SER A 72 -2.08 -12.58 -19.77
CA SER A 72 -3.20 -13.36 -19.19
C SER A 72 -2.82 -14.19 -17.97
N SER A 73 -1.52 -14.41 -17.71
CA SER A 73 -1.06 -15.12 -16.52
C SER A 73 -1.25 -14.32 -15.22
N LEU A 74 -1.38 -12.99 -15.30
CA LEU A 74 -1.51 -12.13 -14.12
C LEU A 74 -2.88 -12.36 -13.44
N ARG A 75 -2.84 -12.89 -12.21
CA ARG A 75 -4.02 -13.11 -11.37
C ARG A 75 -4.22 -12.05 -10.29
N LEU A 76 -3.14 -11.35 -9.90
CA LEU A 76 -3.16 -10.32 -8.86
C LEU A 76 -2.01 -9.34 -9.07
N CYS A 77 -2.36 -8.06 -9.13
CA CYS A 77 -1.43 -6.95 -9.05
C CYS A 77 -1.59 -6.24 -7.70
N VAL A 78 -0.48 -5.99 -7.01
CA VAL A 78 -0.46 -5.22 -5.77
C VAL A 78 0.27 -3.92 -6.02
N TYR A 79 -0.28 -2.83 -5.51
CA TYR A 79 0.40 -1.55 -5.43
C TYR A 79 0.53 -1.08 -3.99
N ALA A 80 1.49 -0.19 -3.74
CA ALA A 80 1.86 0.28 -2.42
C ALA A 80 2.35 1.73 -2.48
N MET A 81 2.64 2.30 -1.30
CA MET A 81 3.14 3.66 -1.05
C MET A 81 2.16 4.80 -1.34
N ALA A 82 1.43 4.76 -2.45
CA ALA A 82 0.53 5.84 -2.83
C ALA A 82 -0.73 5.31 -3.51
N PRO A 83 -1.88 6.02 -3.39
CA PRO A 83 -3.07 5.71 -4.16
C PRO A 83 -2.82 5.93 -5.66
N MET A 84 -3.57 5.21 -6.50
CA MET A 84 -3.64 5.50 -7.93
C MET A 84 -4.78 6.47 -8.23
N SER A 85 -4.62 7.31 -9.26
CA SER A 85 -5.78 8.04 -9.79
C SER A 85 -6.83 7.05 -10.29
N ARG A 86 -8.11 7.44 -10.16
CA ARG A 86 -9.26 6.66 -10.65
C ARG A 86 -9.07 6.23 -12.11
N THR A 87 -8.64 7.16 -12.96
CA THR A 87 -8.43 6.92 -14.39
C THR A 87 -7.34 5.88 -14.63
N GLN A 88 -6.21 5.96 -13.91
CA GLN A 88 -5.14 4.97 -14.07
C GLN A 88 -5.58 3.59 -13.60
N LEU A 89 -6.21 3.49 -12.43
CA LEU A 89 -6.66 2.23 -11.85
C LEU A 89 -7.68 1.52 -12.75
N LEU A 90 -8.69 2.24 -13.27
CA LEU A 90 -9.68 1.64 -14.17
C LEU A 90 -9.03 1.13 -15.47
N ARG A 91 -8.08 1.87 -16.06
CA ARG A 91 -7.33 1.40 -17.24
C ARG A 91 -6.52 0.14 -16.97
N LEU A 92 -5.94 0.02 -15.77
CA LEU A 92 -5.21 -1.19 -15.35
C LEU A 92 -6.17 -2.37 -15.15
N LEU A 93 -7.30 -2.15 -14.49
CA LEU A 93 -8.31 -3.17 -14.25
C LEU A 93 -8.93 -3.70 -15.55
N ASP A 94 -9.15 -2.82 -16.53
CA ASP A 94 -9.77 -3.20 -17.81
C ASP A 94 -8.76 -3.83 -18.79
N GLY A 95 -7.49 -3.40 -18.74
CA GLY A 95 -6.53 -3.71 -19.81
C GLY A 95 -5.24 -4.39 -19.38
N PHE A 96 -4.97 -4.57 -18.09
CA PHE A 96 -3.69 -5.11 -17.60
C PHE A 96 -3.87 -6.34 -16.70
N CYS A 97 -4.61 -6.20 -15.59
CA CYS A 97 -4.97 -7.31 -14.71
C CYS A 97 -6.32 -6.98 -14.05
N PRO A 98 -7.29 -7.89 -14.04
CA PRO A 98 -8.62 -7.61 -13.48
C PRO A 98 -8.62 -7.43 -11.96
N ASN A 99 -7.52 -7.82 -11.29
CA ASN A 99 -7.43 -7.84 -9.83
C ASN A 99 -6.27 -6.96 -9.36
N PHE A 100 -6.59 -5.80 -8.80
CA PHE A 100 -5.63 -4.94 -8.11
C PHE A 100 -5.92 -4.90 -6.61
N ALA A 101 -4.90 -4.80 -5.77
CA ALA A 101 -5.06 -4.51 -4.34
C ALA A 101 -4.04 -3.45 -3.92
N LEU A 102 -4.41 -2.60 -2.97
CA LEU A 102 -3.45 -1.72 -2.29
C LEU A 102 -3.04 -2.39 -0.99
N VAL A 103 -1.74 -2.40 -0.72
CA VAL A 103 -1.23 -2.74 0.61
C VAL A 103 -0.56 -1.49 1.18
N SER A 104 -0.99 -1.10 2.38
CA SER A 104 -0.43 0.04 3.12
C SER A 104 0.14 -0.44 4.46
N GLY A 105 1.11 0.31 4.97
CA GLY A 105 1.77 0.07 6.25
C GLY A 105 3.19 0.63 6.25
N GLN A 106 3.99 0.24 7.23
CA GLN A 106 5.27 0.85 7.55
C GLN A 106 6.34 -0.21 7.80
N THR A 107 7.63 0.18 7.84
CA THR A 107 8.73 -0.79 8.02
C THR A 107 8.62 -1.52 9.37
N GLU A 108 8.15 -0.79 10.37
CA GLU A 108 7.84 -1.20 11.73
C GLU A 108 6.76 -2.29 11.81
N MET A 109 6.08 -2.58 10.70
CA MET A 109 5.05 -3.62 10.57
C MET A 109 5.40 -4.71 9.58
N TYR A 110 6.61 -4.69 9.02
CA TYR A 110 7.12 -5.65 8.05
C TYR A 110 6.12 -6.15 6.97
N PRO A 111 5.79 -5.32 5.97
CA PRO A 111 5.37 -3.94 6.13
C PRO A 111 3.87 -3.75 5.88
N GLY A 112 3.15 -4.77 5.40
CA GLY A 112 1.74 -4.67 5.05
C GLY A 112 0.86 -4.80 6.28
N ALA A 113 0.21 -3.71 6.68
CA ALA A 113 -0.67 -3.63 7.84
C ALA A 113 -2.15 -3.64 7.45
N THR A 114 -2.46 -3.03 6.32
CA THR A 114 -3.82 -2.94 5.77
C THR A 114 -3.84 -3.37 4.31
N ILE A 115 -5.04 -3.73 3.84
CA ILE A 115 -5.31 -4.06 2.46
C ILE A 115 -6.59 -3.36 1.99
N PHE A 116 -6.49 -2.61 0.90
CA PHE A 116 -7.66 -2.19 0.12
C PHE A 116 -7.93 -3.25 -0.93
N GLU A 117 -8.93 -4.07 -0.64
CA GLU A 117 -9.16 -5.34 -1.31
C GLU A 117 -9.66 -5.17 -2.75
N VAL A 118 -9.51 -6.24 -3.54
CA VAL A 118 -9.77 -6.25 -4.99
C VAL A 118 -11.19 -5.80 -5.33
N GLN A 119 -12.17 -6.22 -4.54
CA GLN A 119 -13.58 -5.89 -4.76
C GLN A 119 -13.90 -4.41 -4.51
N GLU A 120 -13.05 -3.68 -3.78
CA GLU A 120 -13.28 -2.27 -3.46
C GLU A 120 -12.69 -1.32 -4.50
N GLN A 121 -11.72 -1.77 -5.29
CA GLN A 121 -10.99 -0.95 -6.28
C GLN A 121 -11.86 -0.28 -7.35
N ARG A 122 -13.03 -0.85 -7.66
CA ARG A 122 -13.99 -0.22 -8.59
C ARG A 122 -15.05 0.64 -7.89
N LYS A 123 -15.21 0.47 -6.57
CA LYS A 123 -16.30 1.08 -5.79
C LYS A 123 -15.88 2.39 -5.15
N ARG A 124 -14.65 2.47 -4.65
CA ARG A 124 -14.16 3.65 -3.92
C ARG A 124 -12.84 4.12 -4.50
N PHE A 125 -12.66 5.43 -4.47
CA PHE A 125 -11.47 6.11 -4.98
C PHE A 125 -11.04 7.15 -3.95
N GLY A 126 -9.74 7.45 -3.92
CA GLY A 126 -9.12 8.32 -2.91
C GLY A 126 -8.16 7.53 -2.03
N SER A 127 -7.89 8.06 -0.84
CA SER A 127 -6.86 7.57 0.08
C SER A 127 -7.32 6.44 0.99
N TYR A 128 -8.06 5.49 0.42
CA TYR A 128 -8.50 4.29 1.15
C TYR A 128 -7.34 3.34 1.38
N TRP A 129 -7.12 2.95 2.63
CA TRP A 129 -6.20 1.91 3.06
C TRP A 129 -6.89 0.58 3.34
N GLY A 130 -8.23 0.60 3.39
CA GLY A 130 -9.08 -0.59 3.47
C GLY A 130 -9.17 -1.17 4.88
N VAL A 131 -8.93 -2.46 5.03
CA VAL A 131 -9.08 -3.18 6.31
C VAL A 131 -7.74 -3.72 6.80
N GLY A 132 -7.66 -4.13 8.06
CA GLY A 132 -6.48 -4.85 8.56
C GLY A 132 -6.18 -6.11 7.77
N THR A 133 -4.90 -6.44 7.59
CA THR A 133 -4.55 -7.78 7.07
C THR A 133 -4.94 -8.87 8.08
N LEU A 134 -4.89 -10.13 7.66
CA LEU A 134 -5.29 -11.28 8.48
C LEU A 134 -4.68 -11.32 9.89
N VAL A 135 -3.48 -10.76 10.06
CA VAL A 135 -2.74 -10.79 11.33
C VAL A 135 -2.74 -9.43 12.05
N ASN A 136 -3.37 -8.41 11.48
CA ASN A 136 -3.33 -7.05 12.00
C ASN A 136 -4.70 -6.57 12.46
N GLU A 137 -4.80 -6.28 13.75
CA GLU A 137 -5.82 -5.40 14.27
C GLU A 137 -5.45 -3.95 13.95
N VAL A 138 -6.43 -3.19 13.49
CA VAL A 138 -6.26 -1.79 13.10
C VAL A 138 -7.35 -0.98 13.76
N ALA A 139 -6.98 0.11 14.40
CA ALA A 139 -7.90 1.01 15.06
C ALA A 139 -7.52 2.47 14.79
N VAL A 140 -8.40 3.38 15.15
CA VAL A 140 -8.15 4.82 15.18
C VAL A 140 -8.23 5.26 16.63
N MET A 141 -7.23 5.97 17.13
CA MET A 141 -7.06 6.28 18.55
C MET A 141 -7.05 7.79 18.79
N GLY A 142 -7.73 8.23 19.85
CA GLY A 142 -7.70 9.60 20.36
C GLY A 142 -6.47 9.87 21.23
N ASP A 143 -6.27 11.13 21.63
CA ASP A 143 -5.09 11.58 22.36
C ASP A 143 -4.94 10.92 23.75
N GLU A 144 -6.05 10.51 24.36
CA GLU A 144 -6.09 9.88 25.69
C GLU A 144 -6.01 8.34 25.64
N GLY A 145 -5.78 7.76 24.46
CA GLY A 145 -5.65 6.31 24.25
C GLY A 145 -6.98 5.58 24.03
N ASP A 146 -8.09 6.30 23.87
CA ASP A 146 -9.39 5.73 23.55
C ASP A 146 -9.51 5.34 22.07
N LEU A 147 -10.08 4.17 21.80
CA LEU A 147 -10.37 3.73 20.42
C LEU A 147 -11.64 4.41 19.93
N LEU A 148 -11.53 5.12 18.82
CA LEU A 148 -12.59 5.92 18.23
C LEU A 148 -13.49 5.06 17.33
N GLY A 149 -14.76 5.46 17.24
CA GLY A 149 -15.75 4.87 16.36
C GLY A 149 -15.67 5.37 14.91
N PRO A 150 -16.57 4.89 14.03
CA PRO A 150 -16.64 5.33 12.64
C PRO A 150 -16.76 6.86 12.50
N GLU A 151 -16.21 7.38 11.42
CA GLU A 151 -16.17 8.80 11.04
C GLU A 151 -15.37 9.73 11.98
N GLN A 152 -14.90 9.23 13.13
CA GLN A 152 -14.05 9.99 14.04
C GLN A 152 -12.59 9.93 13.59
N VAL A 153 -11.92 11.09 13.62
CA VAL A 153 -10.53 11.24 13.20
C VAL A 153 -9.60 11.10 14.39
N GLY A 154 -8.54 10.32 14.23
CA GLY A 154 -7.48 10.13 15.21
C GLY A 154 -6.24 9.50 14.57
N GLU A 155 -5.32 9.04 15.39
CA GLU A 155 -4.13 8.34 14.93
C GLU A 155 -4.47 6.89 14.53
N ILE A 156 -3.98 6.45 13.37
CA ILE A 156 -4.07 5.06 12.96
C ILE A 156 -3.09 4.24 13.80
N VAL A 157 -3.60 3.24 14.52
CA VAL A 157 -2.79 2.39 15.39
C VAL A 157 -2.96 0.92 15.02
N PHE A 158 -1.91 0.14 15.27
CA PHE A 158 -1.82 -1.24 14.82
C PHE A 158 -1.44 -2.19 15.94
N ARG A 159 -1.97 -3.42 15.89
CA ARG A 159 -1.53 -4.51 16.75
C ARG A 159 -1.46 -5.80 15.95
N GLY A 160 -0.39 -6.55 16.12
CA GLY A 160 -0.19 -7.81 15.40
C GLY A 160 1.18 -8.42 15.66
N PRO A 161 1.38 -9.69 15.29
CA PRO A 161 2.63 -10.41 15.53
C PRO A 161 3.80 -9.93 14.64
N ASN A 162 3.51 -9.12 13.63
CA ASN A 162 4.47 -8.51 12.71
C ASN A 162 4.92 -7.09 13.12
N VAL A 163 4.41 -6.56 14.23
CA VAL A 163 4.86 -5.28 14.79
C VAL A 163 6.30 -5.43 15.30
N MET A 164 7.13 -4.41 15.07
CA MET A 164 8.51 -4.35 15.54
C MET A 164 8.62 -4.55 17.05
N LEU A 165 9.75 -5.08 17.50
CA LEU A 165 10.04 -5.23 18.92
C LEU A 165 10.46 -3.89 19.54
N ASP A 166 11.40 -3.21 18.91
CA ASP A 166 11.93 -1.91 19.34
C ASP A 166 12.64 -1.19 18.19
N TYR A 167 12.90 0.10 18.40
CA TYR A 167 13.88 0.83 17.61
C TYR A 167 15.27 0.60 18.18
N TYR A 168 16.22 0.29 17.30
CA TYR A 168 17.59 0.00 17.70
C TYR A 168 18.25 1.18 18.43
N LYS A 169 18.61 0.96 19.69
CA LYS A 169 19.24 1.96 20.59
C LYS A 169 18.39 3.20 20.86
N ASP A 170 17.07 3.11 20.70
CA ASP A 170 16.15 4.22 20.97
C ASP A 170 14.95 3.76 21.82
N PRO A 171 15.15 3.59 23.14
CA PRO A 171 14.09 3.14 24.04
C PRO A 171 12.97 4.17 24.18
N GLU A 172 13.25 5.46 24.00
CA GLU A 172 12.24 6.52 24.09
C GLU A 172 11.31 6.47 22.88
N ALA A 173 11.85 6.41 21.66
CA ALA A 173 11.04 6.22 20.46
C ALA A 173 10.26 4.91 20.51
N THR A 174 10.84 3.84 21.06
CA THR A 174 10.17 2.55 21.25
C THR A 174 8.95 2.68 22.17
N ALA A 175 9.15 3.25 23.37
CA ALA A 175 8.05 3.45 24.32
C ALA A 175 6.95 4.34 23.73
N ASN A 176 7.34 5.38 22.99
CA ASN A 176 6.41 6.26 22.29
C ASN A 176 5.62 5.56 21.18
N ALA A 177 6.28 4.70 20.41
CA ALA A 177 5.65 3.95 19.34
C ALA A 177 4.80 2.79 19.84
N GLN A 178 4.90 2.39 21.12
CA GLN A 178 4.17 1.26 21.73
C GLN A 178 3.22 1.70 22.85
N ARG A 179 2.88 2.99 22.93
CA ARG A 179 1.96 3.51 23.94
C ARG A 179 0.60 2.82 23.86
N PHE A 180 -0.07 2.75 25.00
CA PHE A 180 -1.39 2.14 25.16
C PHE A 180 -1.50 0.68 24.67
N GLY A 181 -0.37 -0.03 24.52
CA GLY A 181 -0.35 -1.41 24.02
C GLY A 181 -0.62 -1.55 22.51
N TRP A 182 -0.47 -0.46 21.76
CA TRP A 182 -0.61 -0.41 20.30
C TRP A 182 0.63 0.18 19.65
N HIS A 183 0.87 -0.19 18.40
CA HIS A 183 1.84 0.48 17.56
C HIS A 183 1.26 1.79 17.00
N HIS A 184 1.85 2.92 17.39
CA HIS A 184 1.51 4.25 16.92
C HIS A 184 2.22 4.56 15.60
N SER A 185 1.45 4.67 14.51
CA SER A 185 2.00 4.87 13.17
C SER A 185 2.44 6.30 12.88
N GLY A 186 1.91 7.27 13.64
CA GLY A 186 2.02 8.69 13.35
C GLY A 186 1.20 9.16 12.16
N ASP A 187 0.32 8.32 11.59
CA ASP A 187 -0.56 8.66 10.47
C ASP A 187 -1.98 8.95 10.99
N LEU A 188 -2.64 10.00 10.48
CA LEU A 188 -4.02 10.32 10.81
C LEU A 188 -4.99 9.66 9.86
N GLY A 189 -6.08 9.15 10.41
CA GLY A 189 -7.11 8.49 9.61
C GLY A 189 -8.45 8.42 10.33
N LYS A 190 -9.40 7.79 9.64
CA LYS A 190 -10.71 7.43 10.18
C LYS A 190 -11.22 6.18 9.48
N PHE A 191 -12.08 5.42 10.13
CA PHE A 191 -12.93 4.46 9.42
C PHE A 191 -14.13 5.17 8.85
N ASP A 192 -14.49 4.87 7.60
CA ASP A 192 -15.77 5.32 7.04
C ASP A 192 -16.95 4.49 7.58
N ALA A 193 -18.18 4.88 7.23
CA ALA A 193 -19.39 4.17 7.62
C ALA A 193 -19.44 2.69 7.16
N ASP A 194 -18.64 2.29 6.17
CA ASP A 194 -18.55 0.93 5.64
C ASP A 194 -17.35 0.15 6.21
N GLY A 195 -16.68 0.71 7.22
CA GLY A 195 -15.53 0.09 7.88
C GLY A 195 -14.24 0.10 7.06
N GLN A 196 -14.13 0.96 6.05
CA GLN A 196 -12.89 1.15 5.30
C GLN A 196 -12.04 2.26 5.95
N LEU A 197 -10.79 1.95 6.24
CA LEU A 197 -9.82 2.92 6.71
C LEU A 197 -9.49 3.92 5.61
N VAL A 198 -9.61 5.20 5.93
CA VAL A 198 -9.23 6.33 5.09
C VAL A 198 -8.05 7.03 5.73
N PHE A 199 -6.93 7.07 5.01
CA PHE A 199 -5.79 7.90 5.37
C PHE A 199 -6.07 9.36 5.05
N LEU A 200 -5.72 10.25 5.97
CA LEU A 200 -5.99 11.68 5.86
C LEU A 200 -4.72 12.50 5.76
N ASP A 201 -3.75 12.30 6.64
CA ASP A 201 -2.49 13.03 6.56
C ASP A 201 -1.43 12.42 7.49
N ARG A 202 -0.20 12.91 7.36
CA ARG A 202 0.83 12.75 8.37
C ARG A 202 1.08 14.10 9.02
N PRO A 203 0.87 14.28 10.34
CA PRO A 203 1.02 15.59 10.98
C PRO A 203 2.38 16.27 10.76
N LYS A 204 3.44 15.48 10.57
CA LYS A 204 4.79 15.98 10.25
C LYS A 204 4.93 16.56 8.83
N ASP A 205 4.06 16.16 7.91
CA ASP A 205 4.07 16.56 6.49
C ASP A 205 2.97 17.60 6.16
N MET A 206 2.19 18.02 7.17
CA MET A 206 1.11 18.98 7.04
C MET A 206 1.63 20.39 6.71
N VAL A 207 1.19 20.94 5.56
CA VAL A 207 1.55 22.30 5.14
C VAL A 207 0.67 23.32 5.86
N LYS A 208 1.29 24.20 6.64
CA LYS A 208 0.60 25.36 7.25
C LYS A 208 0.49 26.49 6.22
N SER A 209 -0.73 26.84 5.81
CA SER A 209 -0.99 27.97 4.91
C SER A 209 -2.03 28.91 5.52
N GLY A 210 -1.68 30.19 5.71
CA GLY A 210 -2.62 31.21 6.18
C GLY A 210 -3.19 31.03 7.60
N GLY A 211 -2.66 30.11 8.41
CA GLY A 211 -3.17 29.78 9.74
C GLY A 211 -4.11 28.57 9.79
N GLU A 212 -4.41 27.96 8.65
CA GLU A 212 -5.21 26.74 8.55
C GLU A 212 -4.34 25.52 8.20
N ASN A 213 -4.73 24.37 8.74
CA ASN A 213 -4.12 23.08 8.45
C ASN A 213 -4.68 22.57 7.12
N VAL A 214 -3.85 22.53 6.06
CA VAL A 214 -4.24 22.00 4.76
C VAL A 214 -3.66 20.60 4.59
N PRO A 215 -4.50 19.55 4.50
CA PRO A 215 -3.99 18.20 4.28
C PRO A 215 -3.31 18.08 2.92
N SER A 216 -2.04 17.65 2.92
CA SER A 216 -1.23 17.46 1.72
C SER A 216 -1.94 16.56 0.70
N ILE A 217 -2.60 15.50 1.18
CA ILE A 217 -3.34 14.54 0.36
C ILE A 217 -4.52 15.15 -0.38
N LYS A 218 -5.20 16.17 0.17
CA LYS A 218 -6.34 16.81 -0.52
C LYS A 218 -5.86 17.59 -1.73
N VAL A 219 -4.67 18.17 -1.64
CA VAL A 219 -4.02 18.85 -2.77
C VAL A 219 -3.63 17.82 -3.84
N GLU A 220 -3.00 16.71 -3.44
CA GLU A 220 -2.65 15.62 -4.36
C GLU A 220 -3.88 15.02 -5.04
N GLU A 221 -4.95 14.76 -4.30
CA GLU A 221 -6.20 14.22 -4.85
C GLU A 221 -6.80 15.14 -5.92
N VAL A 222 -6.75 16.46 -5.71
CA VAL A 222 -7.19 17.45 -6.71
C VAL A 222 -6.31 17.41 -7.95
N LEU A 223 -4.98 17.32 -7.79
CA LEU A 223 -4.04 17.24 -8.92
C LEU A 223 -4.19 15.93 -9.71
N LEU A 224 -4.53 14.83 -9.05
CA LEU A 224 -4.72 13.50 -9.66
C LEU A 224 -6.08 13.31 -10.36
N ARG A 225 -7.00 14.28 -10.26
CA ARG A 225 -8.30 14.26 -10.95
C ARG A 225 -8.24 14.79 -12.40
N GLY A 226 -7.13 15.41 -12.81
CA GLY A 226 -6.86 15.83 -14.20
C GLY A 226 -6.37 14.69 -15.09
#